data_AF-A0A7C0V7A8-F1
#
_entry.id   AF-A0A7C0V7A8-F1
#
_cell.length_a   1.000
_cell.length_b   1.000
_cell.length_c   1.000
_cell.angle_alpha   90.00
_cell.angle_beta   90.00
_cell.angle_gamma   90.00
#
_symmetry.space_group_name_H-M   'P 1'
#
loop_
_entity.id
_entity.type
_entity.pdbx_description
1 polymer ?
#
loop_
_entity_poly.entity_id
_entity_poly.type
_entity_poly.pdbx_seq_one_letter_code
_entity_poly.pdbx_strand_id
1 'polypeptide(L)'
;MDRNNMSTPIVLVILAGILMQVLLIFADSRPMPHRTAIAFSKAYFQLDPAMGNFLCTDLRGDEEADPVALLRERRFDEARERGFPSNMIRANLYHVDSRTELSEDGDQALVHITALRRTAINPVFAWVARLFSIGESHHLEETLELVKEEGTWKVCGNPFGLADLAT
;
A
#
# COMPACT_ATOMS: atom_id res chain seq x y z
N MET A 1 -18.58 46.49 -35.93
CA MET A 1 -17.87 46.28 -34.64
C MET A 1 -17.93 44.78 -34.36
N ASP A 2 -17.03 44.02 -34.99
CA ASP A 2 -16.94 42.58 -34.85
C ASP A 2 -16.22 42.23 -33.55
N ARG A 3 -17.01 42.05 -32.50
CA ARG A 3 -16.55 41.69 -31.17
C ARG A 3 -17.11 40.31 -30.85
N ASN A 4 -16.55 39.23 -31.40
CA ASN A 4 -16.94 37.86 -30.99
C ASN A 4 -15.93 36.72 -31.29
N ASN A 5 -14.66 37.01 -31.65
CA ASN A 5 -13.78 35.96 -32.18
C ASN A 5 -12.58 35.64 -31.26
N MET A 6 -12.32 36.49 -30.27
CA MET A 6 -11.18 36.33 -29.35
C MET A 6 -11.44 35.29 -28.26
N SER A 7 -12.71 35.06 -27.91
CA SER A 7 -13.11 34.15 -26.83
C SER A 7 -13.15 32.68 -27.26
N THR A 8 -13.50 32.42 -28.54
CA THR A 8 -13.61 31.08 -29.12
C THR A 8 -12.31 30.27 -29.05
N PRO A 9 -11.13 30.80 -29.42
CA PRO A 9 -9.87 30.04 -29.31
C PRO A 9 -9.51 29.75 -27.85
N ILE A 10 -9.83 30.64 -26.90
CA ILE A 10 -9.54 30.43 -25.47
C ILE A 10 -10.41 29.29 -24.92
N VAL A 11 -11.71 29.29 -25.23
CA VAL A 11 -12.63 28.23 -24.82
C VAL A 11 -12.21 26.87 -25.39
N LEU A 12 -11.76 26.84 -26.65
CA LEU A 12 -11.25 25.62 -27.30
C LEU A 12 -10.01 25.07 -26.57
N VAL A 13 -9.04 25.92 -26.23
CA VAL A 13 -7.83 25.52 -25.52
C VAL A 13 -8.14 24.99 -24.12
N ILE A 14 -9.10 25.61 -23.41
CA ILE A 14 -9.53 25.12 -22.08
C ILE A 14 -10.17 23.73 -22.20
N LEU A 15 -11.08 23.54 -23.17
CA LEU A 15 -11.71 22.23 -23.43
C LEU A 15 -10.68 21.16 -23.79
N ALA A 16 -9.71 21.48 -24.65
CA ALA A 16 -8.61 20.58 -24.99
C ALA A 16 -7.75 20.24 -23.75
N GLY A 17 -7.47 21.22 -22.90
CA GLY A 17 -6.75 21.02 -21.64
C GLY A 17 -7.49 20.09 -20.67
N ILE A 18 -8.80 20.26 -20.51
CA ILE A 18 -9.63 19.37 -19.68
C ILE A 18 -9.63 17.96 -20.25
N LEU A 19 -9.79 17.80 -21.56
CA LEU A 19 -9.75 16.50 -22.23
C LEU A 19 -8.40 15.79 -22.00
N MET A 20 -7.30 16.54 -22.16
CA MET A 20 -5.95 16.04 -21.92
C MET A 20 -5.76 15.60 -20.46
N GLN A 21 -6.25 16.38 -19.50
CA GLN A 21 -6.20 16.03 -18.08
C GLN A 21 -6.94 14.72 -17.78
N VAL A 22 -8.15 14.55 -18.33
CA VAL A 22 -8.92 13.31 -18.17
C VAL A 22 -8.14 12.10 -18.73
N LEU A 23 -7.56 12.21 -19.93
CA LEU A 23 -6.75 11.14 -20.51
C LEU A 23 -5.52 10.79 -19.66
N LEU A 24 -4.85 11.80 -19.10
CA LEU A 24 -3.70 11.59 -18.22
C LEU A 24 -4.09 10.92 -16.90
N ILE A 25 -5.26 11.25 -16.32
CA ILE A 25 -5.78 10.57 -15.12
C ILE A 25 -6.06 9.09 -15.43
N PHE A 26 -6.64 8.78 -16.59
CA PHE A 26 -6.89 7.39 -17.00
C PHE A 26 -5.59 6.61 -17.27
N ALA A 27 -4.56 7.27 -17.80
CA ALA A 27 -3.25 6.66 -17.98
C ALA A 27 -2.56 6.39 -16.61
N ASP A 28 -2.67 7.32 -15.67
CA ASP A 28 -2.07 7.21 -14.33
C ASP A 28 -2.81 6.22 -13.43
N SER A 29 -4.11 5.99 -13.65
CA SER A 29 -4.91 5.01 -12.90
C SER A 29 -4.67 3.57 -13.32
N ARG A 30 -3.79 3.31 -14.29
CA ARG A 30 -3.31 1.95 -14.56
C ARG A 30 -2.61 1.41 -13.31
N PRO A 31 -2.96 0.20 -12.84
CA PRO A 31 -2.27 -0.39 -11.70
C PRO A 31 -0.79 -0.55 -12.05
N MET A 32 0.06 0.09 -11.25
CA MET A 32 1.52 0.01 -11.35
C MET A 32 2.03 -0.84 -10.18
N PRO A 33 3.08 -1.65 -10.38
CA PRO A 33 3.56 -2.59 -9.35
C PRO A 33 3.94 -1.86 -8.06
N HIS A 34 4.64 -0.72 -8.15
CA HIS A 34 4.99 0.06 -6.95
C HIS A 34 3.78 0.53 -6.15
N ARG A 35 2.68 0.95 -6.81
CA ARG A 35 1.47 1.41 -6.12
C ARG A 35 0.82 0.26 -5.35
N THR A 36 0.73 -0.91 -5.97
CA THR A 36 0.23 -2.14 -5.32
C THR A 36 1.10 -2.50 -4.14
N ALA A 37 2.42 -2.53 -4.30
CA ALA A 37 3.37 -2.88 -3.26
C ALA A 37 3.27 -1.94 -2.04
N ILE A 38 3.17 -0.63 -2.28
CA ILE A 38 2.97 0.38 -1.22
C ILE A 38 1.61 0.22 -0.53
N ALA A 39 0.54 0.01 -1.30
CA ALA A 39 -0.81 -0.15 -0.76
C ALA A 39 -0.91 -1.41 0.12
N PHE A 40 -0.39 -2.54 -0.36
CA PHE A 40 -0.27 -3.76 0.40
C PHE A 40 0.54 -3.56 1.68
N SER A 41 1.72 -2.94 1.60
CA SER A 41 2.58 -2.69 2.77
C SER A 41 1.85 -1.87 3.84
N LYS A 42 1.15 -0.80 3.43
CA LYS A 42 0.35 0.02 4.36
C LYS A 42 -0.75 -0.81 5.03
N ALA A 43 -1.49 -1.60 4.25
CA ALA A 43 -2.56 -2.46 4.77
C ALA A 43 -2.00 -3.54 5.74
N TYR A 44 -0.87 -4.15 5.39
CA TYR A 44 -0.16 -5.15 6.20
C TYR A 44 0.19 -4.61 7.59
N PHE A 45 0.91 -3.48 7.64
CA PHE A 45 1.31 -2.89 8.92
C PHE A 45 0.15 -2.31 9.73
N GLN A 46 -0.96 -1.98 9.08
CA GLN A 46 -2.21 -1.60 9.74
C GLN A 46 -3.05 -2.80 10.21
N LEU A 47 -2.65 -4.03 9.90
CA LEU A 47 -3.44 -5.25 10.15
C LEU A 47 -4.85 -5.15 9.54
N ASP A 48 -4.95 -4.53 8.36
CA ASP A 48 -6.19 -4.34 7.62
C ASP A 48 -6.50 -5.60 6.80
N PRO A 49 -7.67 -6.25 6.98
CA PRO A 49 -8.04 -7.43 6.20
C PRO A 49 -8.04 -7.20 4.68
N ALA A 50 -8.21 -5.95 4.24
CA ALA A 50 -8.16 -5.61 2.82
C ALA A 50 -6.80 -5.91 2.17
N MET A 51 -5.73 -6.15 2.96
CA MET A 51 -4.42 -6.55 2.44
C MET A 51 -4.51 -7.81 1.55
N GLY A 52 -5.43 -8.73 1.85
CA GLY A 52 -5.63 -9.96 1.06
C GLY A 52 -6.04 -9.70 -0.39
N ASN A 53 -6.62 -8.54 -0.70
CA ASN A 53 -6.99 -8.17 -2.08
C ASN A 53 -5.77 -7.92 -2.97
N PHE A 54 -4.61 -7.62 -2.38
CA PHE A 54 -3.37 -7.42 -3.11
C PHE A 54 -2.56 -8.70 -3.27
N LEU A 55 -2.86 -9.76 -2.53
CA LEU A 55 -2.14 -11.04 -2.65
C LEU A 55 -2.51 -11.75 -3.96
N CYS A 56 -1.53 -12.46 -4.52
CA CYS A 56 -1.80 -13.37 -5.61
C CYS A 56 -2.59 -14.59 -5.16
N THR A 57 -3.15 -15.27 -6.14
CA THR A 57 -4.07 -16.39 -5.92
C THR A 57 -3.42 -17.48 -5.06
N ASP A 58 -2.16 -17.80 -5.32
CA ASP A 58 -1.39 -18.82 -4.59
C ASP A 58 -1.20 -18.49 -3.10
N LEU A 59 -1.10 -17.20 -2.75
CA LEU A 59 -0.93 -16.76 -1.36
C LEU A 59 -2.22 -16.48 -0.62
N ARG A 60 -3.35 -16.40 -1.30
CA ARG A 60 -4.60 -16.00 -0.66
C ARG A 60 -5.18 -17.09 0.24
N GLY A 61 -4.74 -18.34 0.06
CA GLY A 61 -5.31 -19.50 0.75
C GLY A 61 -6.78 -19.72 0.39
N ASP A 62 -7.41 -20.70 1.02
CA ASP A 62 -8.87 -20.84 1.06
C ASP A 62 -9.44 -20.28 2.38
N GLU A 63 -10.75 -20.36 2.60
CA GLU A 63 -11.38 -19.84 3.83
C GLU A 63 -10.89 -20.54 5.11
N GLU A 64 -10.39 -21.78 5.02
CA GLU A 64 -9.87 -22.54 6.17
C GLU A 64 -8.39 -22.23 6.46
N ALA A 65 -7.65 -21.76 5.46
CA ALA A 65 -6.23 -21.43 5.57
C ALA A 65 -5.91 -19.98 5.13
N ASP A 66 -6.76 -19.00 5.42
CA ASP A 66 -6.51 -17.58 5.10
C ASP A 66 -5.33 -17.03 5.92
N PRO A 67 -4.16 -16.78 5.31
CA PRO A 67 -2.99 -16.31 6.05
C PRO A 67 -3.17 -14.91 6.62
N VAL A 68 -4.04 -14.08 6.01
CA VAL A 68 -4.34 -12.75 6.52
C VAL A 68 -5.15 -12.84 7.81
N ALA A 69 -6.13 -13.75 7.87
CA ALA A 69 -6.90 -13.99 9.09
C ALA A 69 -6.00 -14.52 10.21
N LEU A 70 -5.17 -15.53 9.93
CA LEU A 70 -4.23 -16.14 10.88
C LEU A 70 -3.20 -15.14 11.40
N LEU A 71 -2.61 -14.32 10.51
CA LEU A 71 -1.69 -13.25 10.91
C LEU A 71 -2.38 -12.30 11.92
N ARG A 72 -3.58 -11.84 11.58
CA ARG A 72 -4.29 -10.86 12.41
C ARG A 72 -4.64 -11.44 13.77
N GLU A 73 -5.18 -12.65 13.81
CA GLU A 73 -5.50 -13.35 15.06
C GLU A 73 -4.25 -13.49 15.94
N ARG A 74 -3.17 -14.07 15.42
CA ARG A 74 -1.90 -14.24 16.14
C ARG A 74 -1.37 -12.92 16.71
N ARG A 75 -1.42 -11.85 15.91
CA ARG A 75 -0.96 -10.51 16.33
C ARG A 75 -1.84 -9.90 17.42
N PHE A 76 -3.16 -10.05 17.33
CA PHE A 76 -4.07 -9.55 18.36
C PHE A 76 -4.00 -10.35 19.66
N ASP A 77 -3.79 -11.66 19.59
CA ASP A 77 -3.59 -12.50 20.76
C ASP A 77 -2.29 -12.19 21.47
N GLU A 78 -1.17 -12.08 20.74
CA GLU A 78 0.12 -11.66 21.33
C GLU A 78 -0.02 -10.29 22.04
N ALA A 79 -0.75 -9.35 21.43
CA ALA A 79 -1.02 -8.05 22.06
C ALA A 79 -1.79 -8.19 23.37
N ARG A 80 -2.85 -9.00 23.36
CA ARG A 80 -3.73 -9.24 24.52
C ARG A 80 -2.98 -9.92 25.66
N GLU A 81 -2.17 -10.94 25.36
CA GLU A 81 -1.31 -11.62 26.33
C GLU A 81 -0.31 -10.66 26.99
N ARG A 82 0.17 -9.67 26.24
CA ARG A 82 1.07 -8.62 26.73
C ARG A 82 0.35 -7.44 27.38
N GLY A 83 -0.97 -7.46 27.44
CA GLY A 83 -1.79 -6.38 28.01
C GLY A 83 -1.89 -5.11 27.16
N PHE A 84 -1.51 -5.18 25.88
CA PHE A 84 -1.61 -4.05 24.96
C PHE A 84 -2.98 -3.98 24.28
N PRO A 85 -3.54 -2.77 24.10
CA PRO A 85 -4.75 -2.61 23.29
C PRO A 85 -4.43 -2.89 21.81
N SER A 86 -5.42 -3.43 21.09
CA SER A 86 -5.30 -3.86 19.69
C SER A 86 -4.91 -2.76 18.69
N ASN A 87 -5.08 -1.49 19.04
CA ASN A 87 -4.63 -0.37 18.22
C ASN A 87 -3.11 -0.12 18.32
N MET A 88 -2.47 -0.51 19.43
CA MET A 88 -1.06 -0.24 19.72
C MET A 88 -0.10 -1.17 18.97
N ILE A 89 -0.60 -2.25 18.38
CA ILE A 89 0.19 -3.15 17.52
C ILE A 89 0.17 -2.75 16.04
N ARG A 90 -0.73 -1.84 15.65
CA ARG A 90 -0.78 -1.32 14.28
C ARG A 90 0.31 -0.29 14.08
N ALA A 91 0.81 -0.19 12.85
CA ALA A 91 1.83 0.78 12.49
C ALA A 91 1.49 1.52 11.19
N ASN A 92 1.90 2.78 11.13
CA ASN A 92 1.90 3.61 9.94
C ASN A 92 3.28 3.60 9.28
N LEU A 93 3.28 3.63 7.96
CA LEU A 93 4.48 3.87 7.15
C LEU A 93 4.54 5.33 6.71
N TYR A 94 5.69 5.96 6.95
CA TYR A 94 6.02 7.34 6.58
C TYR A 94 7.22 7.36 5.65
N HIS A 95 7.34 8.42 4.84
CA HIS A 95 8.46 8.60 3.90
C HIS A 95 8.71 7.36 3.05
N VAL A 96 7.63 6.80 2.50
CA VAL A 96 7.70 5.59 1.68
C VAL A 96 8.32 5.94 0.34
N ASP A 97 9.46 5.34 0.05
CA ASP A 97 10.12 5.35 -1.25
C ASP A 97 10.08 3.93 -1.85
N SER A 98 10.09 3.85 -3.17
CA SER A 98 10.04 2.58 -3.87
C SER A 98 10.83 2.62 -5.17
N ARG A 99 11.64 1.60 -5.41
CA ARG A 99 12.26 1.32 -6.72
C ARG A 99 11.63 0.06 -7.31
N THR A 100 11.31 0.12 -8.59
CA THR A 100 10.74 -1.02 -9.33
C THR A 100 11.73 -1.52 -10.36
N GLU A 101 11.91 -2.83 -10.39
CA GLU A 101 12.62 -3.56 -11.43
C GLU A 101 11.58 -4.45 -12.13
N LEU A 102 11.39 -4.24 -13.43
CA LEU A 102 10.42 -4.98 -14.23
C LEU A 102 11.14 -6.10 -14.98
N SER A 103 10.53 -7.27 -15.03
CA SER A 103 10.97 -8.37 -15.91
C SER A 103 10.93 -7.97 -17.38
N GLU A 104 11.68 -8.68 -18.22
CA GLU A 104 11.69 -8.46 -19.68
C GLU A 104 10.31 -8.66 -20.30
N ASP A 105 9.55 -9.64 -19.80
CA ASP A 105 8.19 -9.97 -20.26
C ASP A 105 7.12 -8.98 -19.74
N GLY A 106 7.45 -8.17 -18.73
CA GLY A 106 6.58 -7.12 -18.19
C GLY A 106 5.40 -7.62 -17.34
N ASP A 107 5.39 -8.89 -16.97
CA ASP A 107 4.37 -9.54 -16.13
C ASP A 107 4.83 -9.78 -14.68
N GLN A 108 6.13 -9.68 -14.42
CA GLN A 108 6.72 -9.77 -13.09
C GLN A 108 7.48 -8.49 -12.74
N ALA A 109 7.49 -8.14 -11.46
CA ALA A 109 8.23 -7.00 -10.94
C ALA A 109 8.80 -7.29 -9.54
N LEU A 110 10.01 -6.77 -9.28
CA LEU A 110 10.55 -6.64 -7.94
C LEU A 110 10.40 -5.18 -7.50
N VAL A 111 9.78 -4.97 -6.34
CA VAL A 111 9.62 -3.63 -5.77
C VAL A 111 10.36 -3.56 -4.45
N HIS A 112 11.47 -2.83 -4.46
CA HIS A 112 12.22 -2.46 -3.26
C HIS A 112 11.51 -1.30 -2.57
N ILE A 113 11.13 -1.47 -1.32
CA ILE A 113 10.44 -0.45 -0.50
C ILE A 113 11.36 -0.03 0.63
N THR A 114 11.50 1.27 0.82
CA THR A 114 12.08 1.84 2.04
C THR A 114 11.06 2.76 2.72
N ALA A 115 10.96 2.68 4.05
CA ALA A 115 10.02 3.52 4.80
C ALA A 115 10.44 3.69 6.26
N LEU A 116 9.82 4.66 6.94
CA LEU A 116 9.82 4.75 8.39
C LEU A 116 8.52 4.19 8.95
N ARG A 117 8.63 3.12 9.74
CA ARG A 117 7.52 2.50 10.46
C ARG A 117 7.39 3.11 11.85
N ARG A 118 6.18 3.53 12.23
CA ARG A 118 5.85 4.00 13.59
C ARG A 118 4.54 3.39 14.07
N THR A 119 4.43 3.09 15.35
CA THR A 119 3.16 2.68 15.96
C THR A 119 2.06 3.69 15.70
N ALA A 120 0.85 3.22 15.40
CA ALA A 120 -0.34 4.03 15.18
C ALA A 120 -0.90 4.52 16.53
N ILE A 121 -0.20 5.49 17.13
CA ILE A 121 -0.63 6.12 18.39
C ILE A 121 -1.75 7.11 18.10
N ASN A 122 -2.82 7.07 18.92
CA ASN A 122 -3.88 8.08 18.83
C ASN A 122 -3.30 9.48 19.09
N PRO A 123 -3.56 10.48 18.22
CA PRO A 123 -2.98 11.81 18.32
C PRO A 123 -3.20 12.51 19.67
N VAL A 124 -4.28 12.18 20.39
CA VAL A 124 -4.56 12.72 21.74
C VAL A 124 -3.48 12.31 22.75
N PHE A 125 -2.85 11.14 22.56
CA PHE A 125 -1.79 10.64 23.43
C PHE A 125 -0.39 10.91 22.89
N ALA A 126 -0.25 11.57 21.74
CA ALA A 126 1.06 11.84 21.11
C ALA A 126 2.01 12.64 22.01
N TRP A 127 1.45 13.52 22.86
CA TRP A 127 2.24 14.31 23.81
C TRP A 127 2.83 13.47 24.95
N VAL A 128 2.03 12.55 25.51
CA VAL A 128 2.50 11.59 26.53
C VAL A 128 3.48 10.61 25.92
N ALA A 129 3.18 10.12 24.73
CA ALA A 129 4.03 9.23 23.96
C ALA A 129 5.44 9.81 23.73
N ARG A 130 5.54 11.10 23.40
CA ARG A 130 6.82 11.81 23.27
C ARG A 130 7.62 11.89 24.58
N LEU A 131 6.96 11.97 25.72
CA LEU A 131 7.62 12.02 27.03
C LEU A 131 8.26 10.68 27.43
N PHE A 132 7.71 9.57 26.92
CA PHE A 132 8.15 8.20 27.22
C PHE A 132 8.87 7.51 26.04
N SER A 133 9.22 8.25 24.98
CA SER A 133 9.77 7.69 23.72
C SER A 133 8.90 6.60 23.08
N ILE A 134 7.60 6.57 23.40
CA ILE A 134 6.63 5.65 22.78
C ILE A 134 6.34 6.23 21.39
N GLY A 135 6.91 5.65 20.34
CA GLY A 135 6.78 6.19 18.97
C GLY A 135 8.08 6.31 18.18
N GLU A 136 9.12 5.59 18.59
CA GLU A 136 10.34 5.45 17.80
C GLU A 136 10.04 5.03 16.35
N SER A 137 10.84 5.56 15.44
CA SER A 137 10.76 5.22 14.03
C SER A 137 11.69 4.06 13.77
N HIS A 138 11.15 2.98 13.24
CA HIS A 138 11.94 1.86 12.78
C HIS A 138 12.06 1.92 11.26
N HIS A 139 13.28 1.78 10.75
CA HIS A 139 13.47 1.67 9.31
C HIS A 139 12.89 0.35 8.82
N LEU A 140 12.16 0.42 7.71
CA LEU A 140 11.70 -0.71 6.92
C LEU A 140 12.46 -0.67 5.59
N GLU A 141 13.09 -1.78 5.23
CA GLU A 141 13.75 -1.98 3.94
C GLU A 141 13.47 -3.42 3.51
N GLU A 142 12.64 -3.58 2.50
CA GLU A 142 12.12 -4.88 2.07
C GLU A 142 11.93 -4.93 0.56
N THR A 143 12.00 -6.12 -0.02
CA THR A 143 11.72 -6.34 -1.45
C THR A 143 10.49 -7.19 -1.59
N LEU A 144 9.50 -6.68 -2.32
CA LEU A 144 8.28 -7.41 -2.62
C LEU A 144 8.32 -7.95 -4.04
N GLU A 145 7.94 -9.20 -4.20
CA GLU A 145 7.73 -9.85 -5.50
C GLU A 145 6.30 -9.61 -5.94
N LEU A 146 6.12 -9.16 -7.19
CA LEU A 146 4.81 -8.92 -7.77
C LEU A 146 4.64 -9.62 -9.11
N VAL A 147 3.46 -10.18 -9.33
CA VAL A 147 3.05 -10.84 -10.56
C VAL A 147 1.76 -10.19 -11.07
N LYS A 148 1.63 -10.07 -12.38
CA LYS A 148 0.44 -9.53 -13.04
C LYS A 148 -0.56 -10.63 -13.34
N GLU A 149 -1.58 -10.75 -12.50
CA GLU A 149 -2.70 -11.68 -12.66
C GLU A 149 -3.91 -10.95 -13.23
N GLU A 150 -4.48 -11.44 -14.34
CA GLU A 150 -5.70 -10.87 -14.95
C GLU A 150 -5.63 -9.35 -15.21
N GLY A 151 -4.44 -8.85 -15.55
CA GLY A 151 -4.20 -7.42 -15.80
C GLY A 151 -3.98 -6.57 -14.55
N THR A 152 -4.02 -7.16 -13.35
CA THR A 152 -3.81 -6.50 -12.06
C THR A 152 -2.52 -6.99 -11.39
N TRP A 153 -1.74 -6.09 -10.81
CA TRP A 153 -0.56 -6.47 -10.04
C TRP A 153 -0.94 -7.04 -8.69
N LYS A 154 -0.31 -8.17 -8.34
CA LYS A 154 -0.51 -8.92 -7.10
C LYS A 154 0.83 -9.19 -6.43
N VAL A 155 0.84 -9.22 -5.10
CA VAL A 155 2.02 -9.50 -4.28
C VAL A 155 2.11 -11.01 -4.04
N CYS A 156 3.28 -11.57 -4.32
CA CYS A 156 3.61 -12.99 -4.23
C CYS A 156 4.85 -13.24 -3.36
N GLY A 157 5.32 -14.50 -3.34
CA GLY A 157 6.49 -14.91 -2.59
C GLY A 157 6.20 -15.02 -1.10
N ASN A 158 7.05 -14.45 -0.25
CA ASN A 158 6.86 -14.43 1.20
C ASN A 158 6.87 -12.99 1.75
N PRO A 159 5.85 -12.18 1.43
CA PRO A 159 5.87 -10.76 1.78
C PRO A 159 5.85 -10.57 3.30
N PHE A 160 6.91 -9.99 3.86
CA PHE A 160 7.07 -9.76 5.30
C PHE A 160 6.91 -11.03 6.17
N GLY A 161 7.22 -12.22 5.64
CA GLY A 161 7.04 -13.49 6.37
C GLY A 161 5.61 -14.00 6.43
N LEU A 162 4.68 -13.47 5.61
CA LEU A 162 3.27 -13.87 5.60
C LEU A 162 3.09 -15.35 5.19
N ALA A 163 3.86 -15.86 4.24
CA ALA A 163 3.71 -17.23 3.75
C ALA A 163 4.13 -18.26 4.80
N ASP A 164 5.08 -17.93 5.68
CA ASP A 164 5.51 -18.80 6.79
C ASP A 164 4.43 -19.03 7.85
N LEU A 165 3.33 -18.25 7.80
CA LEU A 165 2.19 -18.38 8.70
C LEU A 165 1.12 -19.35 8.16
N ALA A 166 1.17 -19.68 6.87
CA ALA A 166 0.23 -20.57 6.19
C ALA A 166 0.67 -22.04 6.17
N THR A 167 1.89 -22.31 6.63
CA THR A 167 2.54 -23.64 6.68
C THR A 167 2.75 -24.11 8.11
#